data_AF-A0A536CTT9-F1
#
_entry.id   AF-A0A536CTT9-F1
#
_cell.length_a   1.000
_cell.length_b   1.000
_cell.length_c   1.000
_cell.angle_alpha   90.00
_cell.angle_beta   90.00
_cell.angle_gamma   90.00
#
_symmetry.space_group_name_H-M   'P 1'
#
loop_
_entity.id
_entity.type
_entity.pdbx_description
1 polymer ?
#
loop_
_entity_poly.entity_id
_entity_poly.type
_entity_poly.pdbx_seq_one_letter_code
_entity_poly.pdbx_strand_id
1 'polypeptide(L)'
;DRWEDLGGLSPSTLAACIAALIASAEFAGDAGEHVAAAHLRAVADYWNDRVETWCSTAAGQYLRLAGDPDRRPTEGAVAPEFLELVRYGLRRPKDDRILKSLESVDARLKKTLPGGPSWRRYVGDRYGEHDDGSPWDGDGTGRLWPVLTAERVRHFFSMGLPAAELVRTMESFAGPGLMLSEQIWDGPDLPARGLYTGRANGSAAPLGWAHAEYLQLLAMVALAGFPDIVLPARRRYTEVPPQEPAFVWSHKHQITKLLAGRRFKVQLPRPGSVHYSFDGWTTFGDVEAVDTTLGAWVADVPTHKLGPGATFAWTAHYGTGWEGINYSVTIV
;
A
#
# COMPACT_ATOMS: atom_id res chain seq x y z
N ASP A 1 -9.09 -3.69 -1.56
CA ASP A 1 -8.21 -2.52 -1.74
C ASP A 1 -9.10 -1.29 -1.81
N ARG A 2 -8.58 -0.13 -2.22
CA ARG A 2 -9.35 1.13 -2.22
C ARG A 2 -10.55 1.15 -3.19
N TRP A 3 -10.67 0.16 -4.06
CA TRP A 3 -11.77 0.01 -5.01
C TRP A 3 -12.90 -0.94 -4.54
N GLU A 4 -12.80 -1.44 -3.31
CA GLU A 4 -13.87 -2.19 -2.62
C GLU A 4 -14.33 -3.49 -3.31
N ASP A 5 -13.53 -4.04 -4.22
CA ASP A 5 -13.87 -5.25 -4.99
C ASP A 5 -13.09 -6.51 -4.56
N LEU A 6 -11.84 -6.38 -4.07
CA LEU A 6 -10.96 -7.51 -3.77
C LEU A 6 -10.11 -7.31 -2.50
N GLY A 7 -9.71 -8.42 -1.87
CA GLY A 7 -8.78 -8.44 -0.73
C GLY A 7 -7.36 -8.88 -1.12
N GLY A 8 -6.36 -8.44 -0.36
CA GLY A 8 -4.96 -8.86 -0.54
C GLY A 8 -3.93 -7.81 -0.09
N LEU A 9 -2.68 -8.05 -0.45
CA LEU A 9 -1.54 -7.16 -0.23
C LEU A 9 -1.52 -6.09 -1.33
N SER A 10 -2.22 -4.97 -1.09
CA SER A 10 -2.19 -3.78 -1.96
C SER A 10 -1.10 -2.81 -1.51
N PRO A 11 -0.27 -2.26 -2.42
CA PRO A 11 0.70 -1.24 -2.07
C PRO A 11 0.03 0.03 -1.53
N SER A 12 -1.18 0.37 -1.98
CA SER A 12 -1.94 1.51 -1.48
C SER A 12 -2.38 1.31 -0.03
N THR A 13 -3.02 0.18 0.27
CA THR A 13 -3.45 -0.14 1.64
C THR A 13 -2.27 -0.27 2.59
N LEU A 14 -1.20 -0.94 2.17
CA LEU A 14 0.02 -1.06 2.98
C LEU A 14 0.64 0.31 3.26
N ALA A 15 0.70 1.20 2.26
CA ALA A 15 1.27 2.54 2.45
C ALA A 15 0.52 3.31 3.55
N ALA A 16 -0.81 3.33 3.48
CA ALA A 16 -1.66 3.98 4.47
C ALA A 16 -1.48 3.35 5.87
N CYS A 17 -1.50 2.02 5.97
CA CYS A 17 -1.36 1.34 7.26
C CYS A 17 0.02 1.54 7.90
N ILE A 18 1.10 1.46 7.12
CA ILE A 18 2.48 1.70 7.60
C ILE A 18 2.61 3.13 8.11
N ALA A 19 2.12 4.11 7.35
CA ALA A 19 2.17 5.51 7.76
C ALA A 19 1.35 5.77 9.04
N ALA A 20 0.17 5.14 9.16
CA ALA A 20 -0.67 5.23 10.35
C ALA A 20 -0.02 4.58 11.59
N LEU A 21 0.69 3.46 11.43
CA LEU A 21 1.42 2.82 12.52
C LEU A 21 2.58 3.71 13.00
N ILE A 22 3.32 4.34 12.10
CA ILE A 22 4.39 5.27 12.47
C ILE A 22 3.84 6.53 13.14
N ALA A 23 2.77 7.13 12.61
CA ALA A 23 2.14 8.28 13.25
C ALA A 23 1.62 7.93 14.66
N SER A 24 0.97 6.77 14.80
CA SER A 24 0.52 6.25 16.09
C SER A 24 1.68 5.98 17.05
N ALA A 25 2.83 5.52 16.55
CA ALA A 25 4.00 5.28 17.38
C ALA A 25 4.63 6.57 17.91
N GLU A 26 4.66 7.64 17.11
CA GLU A 26 5.09 8.96 17.60
C GLU A 26 4.12 9.46 18.67
N PHE A 27 2.81 9.39 18.41
CA PHE A 27 1.79 9.78 19.39
C PHE A 27 1.89 9.01 20.71
N ALA A 28 2.05 7.67 20.65
CA ALA A 28 2.28 6.84 21.83
C ALA A 28 3.58 7.22 22.55
N GLY A 29 4.64 7.53 21.80
CA GLY A 29 5.91 8.01 22.35
C GLY A 29 5.74 9.31 23.14
N ASP A 30 5.04 10.29 22.58
CA ASP A 30 4.75 11.58 23.22
C ASP A 30 3.88 11.42 24.48
N ALA A 31 3.02 10.40 24.51
CA ALA A 31 2.19 10.04 25.66
C ALA A 31 2.95 9.23 26.74
N GLY A 32 4.21 8.87 26.52
CA GLY A 32 5.00 8.03 27.45
C GLY A 32 4.76 6.52 27.31
N GLU A 33 3.94 6.09 26.33
CA GLU A 33 3.61 4.70 26.04
C GLU A 33 4.71 4.05 25.17
N HIS A 34 5.94 4.02 25.70
CA HIS A 34 7.13 3.64 24.94
C HIS A 34 7.12 2.18 24.45
N VAL A 35 6.48 1.27 25.19
CA VAL A 35 6.37 -0.15 24.81
C VAL A 35 5.45 -0.32 23.60
N ALA A 36 4.27 0.32 23.63
CA ALA A 36 3.37 0.39 22.48
C ALA A 36 4.04 1.05 21.27
N ALA A 37 4.70 2.19 21.48
CA ALA A 37 5.43 2.90 20.43
C ALA A 37 6.49 2.01 19.77
N ALA A 38 7.25 1.24 20.54
CA ALA A 38 8.26 0.33 20.02
C ALA A 38 7.64 -0.80 19.18
N HIS A 39 6.53 -1.39 19.63
CA HIS A 39 5.83 -2.44 18.89
C HIS A 39 5.23 -1.93 17.57
N LEU A 40 4.55 -0.76 17.60
CA LEU A 40 3.99 -0.13 16.40
C LEU A 40 5.08 0.14 15.35
N ARG A 41 6.24 0.67 15.76
CA ARG A 41 7.38 0.85 14.84
C ARG A 41 7.90 -0.49 14.30
N ALA A 42 8.00 -1.51 15.13
CA ALA A 42 8.49 -2.82 14.70
C ALA A 42 7.59 -3.44 13.61
N VAL A 43 6.27 -3.35 13.77
CA VAL A 43 5.30 -3.83 12.76
C VAL A 43 5.38 -3.00 11.49
N ALA A 44 5.41 -1.66 11.61
CA ALA A 44 5.48 -0.76 10.46
C ALA A 44 6.76 -0.97 9.64
N ASP A 45 7.90 -1.10 10.31
CA ASP A 45 9.19 -1.32 9.66
C ASP A 45 9.22 -2.66 8.95
N TYR A 46 8.73 -3.72 9.61
CA TYR A 46 8.59 -5.02 8.98
C TYR A 46 7.77 -4.91 7.71
N TRP A 47 6.55 -4.36 7.77
CA TRP A 47 5.70 -4.23 6.59
C TRP A 47 6.37 -3.40 5.50
N ASN A 48 7.01 -2.28 5.85
CA ASN A 48 7.74 -1.42 4.92
C ASN A 48 8.90 -2.13 4.22
N ASP A 49 9.66 -2.97 4.94
CA ASP A 49 10.74 -3.82 4.41
C ASP A 49 10.22 -4.92 3.46
N ARG A 50 8.95 -5.32 3.62
CA ARG A 50 8.35 -6.39 2.80
C ARG A 50 7.58 -5.89 1.57
N VAL A 51 7.22 -4.61 1.49
CA VAL A 51 6.40 -4.04 0.39
C VAL A 51 6.85 -4.51 -0.99
N GLU A 52 8.14 -4.45 -1.31
CA GLU A 52 8.62 -4.86 -2.64
C GLU A 52 8.45 -6.36 -2.87
N THR A 53 8.69 -7.18 -1.84
CA THR A 53 8.55 -8.64 -1.97
C THR A 53 7.09 -9.03 -2.08
N TRP A 54 6.20 -8.33 -1.40
CA TRP A 54 4.77 -8.62 -1.42
C TRP A 54 4.06 -8.09 -2.65
N CYS A 55 4.38 -6.87 -3.08
CA CYS A 55 3.56 -6.14 -4.04
C CYS A 55 4.23 -5.91 -5.40
N SER A 56 5.43 -6.45 -5.65
CA SER A 56 6.10 -6.29 -6.94
C SER A 56 6.65 -7.59 -7.53
N THR A 57 6.68 -7.67 -8.85
CA THR A 57 7.34 -8.77 -9.56
C THR A 57 8.84 -8.76 -9.34
N ALA A 58 9.55 -9.86 -9.63
CA ALA A 58 11.01 -9.91 -9.60
C ALA A 58 11.67 -8.79 -10.45
N ALA A 59 10.99 -8.37 -11.53
CA ALA A 59 11.42 -7.26 -12.38
C ALA A 59 11.25 -5.88 -11.73
N GLY A 60 10.63 -5.76 -10.55
CA GLY A 60 10.44 -4.50 -9.83
C GLY A 60 9.20 -3.71 -10.25
N GLN A 61 8.24 -4.34 -10.92
CA GLN A 61 6.96 -3.72 -11.27
C GLN A 61 5.96 -3.95 -10.13
N TYR A 62 5.42 -2.87 -9.54
CA TYR A 62 4.32 -2.97 -8.59
C TYR A 62 3.03 -3.44 -9.29
N LEU A 63 2.30 -4.27 -8.58
CA LEU A 63 1.01 -4.80 -8.96
C LEU A 63 -0.07 -4.18 -8.07
N ARG A 64 -1.31 -4.21 -8.54
CA ARG A 64 -2.49 -3.78 -7.78
C ARG A 64 -2.64 -4.57 -6.48
N LEU A 65 -2.64 -5.90 -6.60
CA LEU A 65 -2.93 -6.82 -5.51
C LEU A 65 -2.05 -8.06 -5.62
N ALA A 66 -1.59 -8.56 -4.48
CA ALA A 66 -0.98 -9.87 -4.30
C ALA A 66 -1.64 -10.62 -3.14
N GLY A 67 -1.35 -11.91 -2.97
CA GLY A 67 -2.07 -12.76 -2.01
C GLY A 67 -1.20 -13.60 -1.06
N ASP A 68 0.10 -13.74 -1.31
CA ASP A 68 0.96 -14.66 -0.57
C ASP A 68 2.17 -13.91 0.04
N PRO A 69 2.30 -13.86 1.37
CA PRO A 69 3.42 -13.17 2.02
C PRO A 69 4.77 -13.92 1.93
N ASP A 70 4.77 -15.22 1.57
CA ASP A 70 5.96 -16.07 1.41
C ASP A 70 6.39 -16.26 -0.05
N ARG A 71 5.58 -15.79 -1.00
CA ARG A 71 5.85 -15.91 -2.43
C ARG A 71 5.69 -14.57 -3.12
N ARG A 72 6.80 -14.07 -3.65
CA ARG A 72 6.79 -12.88 -4.49
C ARG A 72 5.87 -13.12 -5.70
N PRO A 73 4.95 -12.20 -6.01
CA PRO A 73 4.07 -12.38 -7.16
C PRO A 73 4.86 -12.36 -8.47
N THR A 74 4.43 -13.17 -9.43
CA THR A 74 5.03 -13.23 -10.77
C THR A 74 4.22 -12.42 -11.79
N GLU A 75 2.92 -12.26 -11.54
CA GLU A 75 1.97 -11.56 -12.39
C GLU A 75 0.85 -10.93 -11.56
N GLY A 76 0.10 -10.00 -12.16
CA GLY A 76 -1.05 -9.34 -11.54
C GLY A 76 -1.53 -8.13 -12.34
N ALA A 77 -2.62 -7.52 -11.91
CA ALA A 77 -3.16 -6.34 -12.55
C ALA A 77 -2.23 -5.13 -12.36
N VAL A 78 -2.09 -4.33 -13.40
CA VAL A 78 -1.37 -3.04 -13.35
C VAL A 78 -2.34 -1.97 -12.84
N ALA A 79 -1.88 -1.14 -11.90
CA ALA A 79 -2.65 -0.04 -11.30
C ALA A 79 -1.70 1.10 -10.87
N PRO A 80 -2.16 2.36 -10.79
CA PRO A 80 -1.33 3.51 -10.39
C PRO A 80 -1.21 3.67 -8.87
N GLU A 81 -1.96 2.89 -8.08
CA GLU A 81 -2.15 3.11 -6.65
C GLU A 81 -0.89 2.88 -5.78
N PHE A 82 0.17 2.28 -6.33
CA PHE A 82 1.48 2.23 -5.68
C PHE A 82 2.08 3.63 -5.45
N LEU A 83 1.57 4.68 -6.14
CA LEU A 83 1.97 6.07 -5.89
C LEU A 83 1.65 6.53 -4.47
N GLU A 84 0.75 5.85 -3.76
CA GLU A 84 0.52 6.10 -2.34
C GLU A 84 1.77 5.84 -1.49
N LEU A 85 2.67 4.93 -1.92
CA LEU A 85 3.98 4.73 -1.28
C LEU A 85 4.81 6.03 -1.31
N VAL A 86 4.69 6.82 -2.37
CA VAL A 86 5.35 8.13 -2.46
C VAL A 86 4.58 9.18 -1.67
N ARG A 87 3.24 9.20 -1.80
CA ARG A 87 2.37 10.17 -1.11
C ARG A 87 2.54 10.13 0.41
N TYR A 88 2.58 8.94 1.00
CA TYR A 88 2.77 8.73 2.43
C TYR A 88 4.24 8.80 2.88
N GLY A 89 5.18 9.05 1.96
CA GLY A 89 6.60 9.24 2.28
C GLY A 89 7.38 7.94 2.54
N LEU A 90 6.91 6.79 2.06
CA LEU A 90 7.61 5.51 2.22
C LEU A 90 8.65 5.29 1.12
N ARG A 91 8.44 5.85 -0.06
CA ARG A 91 9.36 5.74 -1.21
C ARG A 91 9.65 7.11 -1.79
N ARG A 92 10.84 7.23 -2.38
CA ARG A 92 11.25 8.46 -3.06
C ARG A 92 10.53 8.58 -4.40
N PRO A 93 10.16 9.79 -4.84
CA PRO A 93 9.46 10.00 -6.13
C PRO A 93 10.18 9.43 -7.36
N LYS A 94 11.52 9.42 -7.31
CA LYS A 94 12.42 8.96 -8.38
C LYS A 94 12.99 7.56 -8.12
N ASP A 95 12.37 6.76 -7.24
CA ASP A 95 12.77 5.37 -7.05
C ASP A 95 12.56 4.57 -8.35
N ASP A 96 13.53 3.75 -8.75
CA ASP A 96 13.49 3.00 -10.02
C ASP A 96 12.25 2.13 -10.16
N ARG A 97 11.73 1.55 -9.07
CA ARG A 97 10.52 0.73 -9.11
C ARG A 97 9.26 1.57 -9.34
N ILE A 98 9.23 2.78 -8.77
CA ILE A 98 8.15 3.74 -9.01
C ILE A 98 8.13 4.12 -10.49
N LEU A 99 9.27 4.53 -11.04
CA LEU A 99 9.39 4.94 -12.44
C LEU A 99 9.06 3.80 -13.40
N LYS A 100 9.60 2.60 -13.16
CA LYS A 100 9.30 1.40 -13.96
C LYS A 100 7.81 1.02 -13.92
N SER A 101 7.17 1.13 -12.75
CA SER A 101 5.75 0.82 -12.63
C SER A 101 4.89 1.86 -13.36
N LEU A 102 5.32 3.13 -13.37
CA LEU A 102 4.67 4.20 -14.12
C LEU A 102 4.73 3.99 -15.62
N GLU A 103 5.82 3.45 -16.17
CA GLU A 103 5.89 3.11 -17.60
C GLU A 103 4.77 2.15 -18.01
N SER A 104 4.51 1.12 -17.19
CA SER A 104 3.44 0.15 -17.46
C SER A 104 2.04 0.76 -17.28
N VAL A 105 1.87 1.59 -16.25
CA VAL A 105 0.61 2.33 -16.01
C VAL A 105 0.32 3.25 -17.18
N ASP A 106 1.29 4.04 -17.62
CA ASP A 106 1.10 5.01 -18.70
C ASP A 106 0.86 4.29 -20.04
N ALA A 107 1.50 3.15 -20.28
CA ALA A 107 1.28 2.37 -21.49
C ALA A 107 -0.11 1.71 -21.56
N ARG A 108 -0.70 1.33 -20.41
CA ARG A 108 -1.91 0.49 -20.37
C ARG A 108 -3.17 1.20 -19.90
N LEU A 109 -3.05 2.26 -19.11
CA LEU A 109 -4.17 2.90 -18.40
C LEU A 109 -4.37 4.36 -18.77
N LYS A 110 -3.35 5.01 -19.34
CA LYS A 110 -3.44 6.42 -19.75
C LYS A 110 -4.21 6.55 -21.05
N LYS A 111 -5.03 7.59 -21.13
CA LYS A 111 -5.59 8.07 -22.39
C LYS A 111 -5.52 9.58 -22.45
N THR A 112 -5.04 10.10 -23.58
CA THR A 112 -4.99 11.53 -23.85
C THR A 112 -6.30 11.98 -24.46
N LEU A 113 -6.97 12.91 -23.80
CA LEU A 113 -8.18 13.57 -24.26
C LEU A 113 -7.84 15.00 -24.74
N PRO A 114 -8.77 15.72 -25.39
CA PRO A 114 -8.52 17.11 -25.80
C PRO A 114 -8.06 18.03 -24.65
N GLY A 115 -8.57 17.81 -23.44
CA GLY A 115 -8.19 18.55 -22.22
C GLY A 115 -6.88 18.11 -21.56
N GLY A 116 -6.30 16.98 -22.00
CA GLY A 116 -5.10 16.37 -21.43
C GLY A 116 -5.29 14.91 -21.01
N PRO A 117 -4.27 14.30 -20.40
CA PRO A 117 -4.31 12.89 -20.03
C PRO A 117 -5.16 12.62 -18.78
N SER A 118 -5.80 11.45 -18.77
CA SER A 118 -6.37 10.85 -17.57
C SER A 118 -6.10 9.34 -17.56
N TRP A 119 -6.35 8.68 -16.44
CA TRP A 119 -6.02 7.25 -16.23
C TRP A 119 -7.24 6.46 -15.77
N ARG A 120 -7.27 5.19 -16.19
CA ARG A 120 -8.19 4.17 -15.64
C ARG A 120 -7.64 3.62 -14.32
N ARG A 121 -8.51 3.02 -13.50
CA ARG A 121 -8.13 2.49 -12.17
C ARG A 121 -7.10 1.38 -12.24
N TYR A 122 -7.34 0.37 -13.08
CA TYR A 122 -6.46 -0.77 -13.25
C TYR A 122 -6.79 -1.56 -14.54
N VAL A 123 -5.87 -2.43 -14.96
CA VAL A 123 -6.09 -3.29 -16.13
C VAL A 123 -7.15 -4.34 -15.81
N GLY A 124 -8.17 -4.42 -16.65
CA GLY A 124 -9.31 -5.34 -16.46
C GLY A 124 -10.47 -4.73 -15.67
N ASP A 125 -10.45 -3.43 -15.42
CA ASP A 125 -11.57 -2.72 -14.79
C ASP A 125 -12.85 -2.77 -15.65
N ARG A 126 -13.95 -3.19 -15.02
CA ARG A 126 -15.28 -3.35 -15.62
C ARG A 126 -16.31 -2.35 -15.09
N TYR A 127 -15.90 -1.42 -14.22
CA TYR A 127 -16.81 -0.47 -13.58
C TYR A 127 -16.97 0.81 -14.40
N GLY A 128 -17.87 0.77 -15.38
CA GLY A 128 -18.23 1.89 -16.24
C GLY A 128 -19.18 1.46 -17.35
N GLU A 129 -19.65 2.40 -18.17
CA GLU A 129 -20.59 2.13 -19.25
C GLU A 129 -20.07 1.07 -20.23
N HIS A 130 -20.99 0.45 -20.96
CA HIS A 130 -20.69 -0.35 -22.15
C HIS A 130 -20.20 0.53 -23.30
N ASP A 131 -19.67 -0.09 -24.36
CA ASP A 131 -19.11 0.65 -25.50
C ASP A 131 -20.18 1.38 -26.34
N ASP A 132 -21.44 0.96 -26.25
CA ASP A 132 -22.59 1.65 -26.84
C ASP A 132 -23.11 2.82 -25.98
N GLY A 133 -22.45 3.09 -24.85
CA GLY A 133 -22.83 4.11 -23.88
C GLY A 133 -24.00 3.73 -22.99
N SER A 134 -24.48 2.48 -23.02
CA SER A 134 -25.47 2.02 -22.04
C SER A 134 -24.87 1.98 -20.63
N PRO A 135 -25.67 2.28 -19.58
CA PRO A 135 -25.18 2.32 -18.20
C PRO A 135 -24.58 1.00 -17.73
N TRP A 136 -23.66 1.09 -16.75
CA TRP A 136 -23.14 -0.08 -16.05
C TRP A 136 -24.26 -0.83 -15.33
N ASP A 137 -24.30 -2.15 -15.51
CA ASP A 137 -25.34 -3.05 -14.99
C ASP A 137 -24.77 -4.22 -14.16
N GLY A 138 -23.52 -4.09 -13.72
CA GLY A 138 -22.73 -5.18 -13.13
C GLY A 138 -21.51 -5.52 -13.98
N ASP A 139 -21.52 -5.15 -15.26
CA ASP A 139 -20.41 -5.31 -16.20
C ASP A 139 -20.27 -4.09 -17.11
N GLY A 140 -19.14 -3.99 -17.80
CA GLY A 140 -18.86 -2.91 -18.73
C GLY A 140 -17.37 -2.64 -18.89
N THR A 141 -17.03 -1.38 -19.14
CA THR A 141 -15.64 -0.95 -19.33
C THR A 141 -15.33 0.21 -18.41
N GLY A 142 -14.40 0.01 -17.47
CA GLY A 142 -13.95 1.08 -16.57
C GLY A 142 -13.41 2.27 -17.35
N ARG A 143 -13.89 3.49 -17.02
CA ARG A 143 -13.53 4.72 -17.74
C ARG A 143 -12.43 5.47 -17.02
N LEU A 144 -12.12 6.69 -17.49
CA LEU A 144 -11.02 7.50 -16.95
C LEU A 144 -11.48 8.24 -15.69
N TRP A 145 -10.62 8.31 -14.69
CA TRP A 145 -10.92 8.92 -13.39
C TRP A 145 -10.15 10.24 -13.21
N PRO A 146 -10.82 11.41 -13.16
CA PRO A 146 -10.16 12.70 -12.92
C PRO A 146 -9.29 12.70 -11.65
N VAL A 147 -9.70 11.98 -10.61
CA VAL A 147 -8.92 11.87 -9.35
C VAL A 147 -7.53 11.25 -9.57
N LEU A 148 -7.40 10.31 -10.51
CA LEU A 148 -6.10 9.69 -10.83
C LEU A 148 -5.21 10.61 -11.65
N THR A 149 -5.80 11.55 -12.40
CA THR A 149 -5.04 12.66 -12.98
C THR A 149 -4.41 13.47 -11.85
N ALA A 150 -5.15 13.75 -10.78
CA ALA A 150 -4.66 14.49 -9.65
C ALA A 150 -3.48 13.81 -8.95
N GLU A 151 -3.61 12.51 -8.66
CA GLU A 151 -2.55 11.69 -8.08
C GLU A 151 -1.28 11.69 -8.96
N ARG A 152 -1.44 11.67 -10.29
CA ARG A 152 -0.31 11.80 -11.22
C ARG A 152 0.30 13.19 -11.17
N VAL A 153 -0.49 14.27 -11.14
CA VAL A 153 0.03 15.66 -11.01
C VAL A 153 0.90 15.81 -9.76
N ARG A 154 0.43 15.27 -8.63
CA ARG A 154 1.17 15.25 -7.37
C ARG A 154 2.52 14.54 -7.52
N HIS A 155 2.56 13.39 -8.18
CA HIS A 155 3.82 12.69 -8.45
C HIS A 155 4.76 13.47 -9.38
N PHE A 156 4.23 14.11 -10.42
CA PHE A 156 5.01 15.00 -11.29
C PHE A 156 5.65 16.14 -10.49
N PHE A 157 4.87 16.78 -9.63
CA PHE A 157 5.37 17.83 -8.75
C PHE A 157 6.46 17.31 -7.80
N SER A 158 6.32 16.10 -7.26
CA SER A 158 7.32 15.49 -6.37
C SER A 158 8.62 15.08 -7.07
N MET A 159 8.61 14.96 -8.40
CA MET A 159 9.83 14.84 -9.21
C MET A 159 10.52 16.19 -9.49
N GLY A 160 9.91 17.31 -9.10
CA GLY A 160 10.38 18.67 -9.40
C GLY A 160 9.92 19.18 -10.77
N LEU A 161 8.88 18.59 -11.36
CA LEU A 161 8.35 19.02 -12.66
C LEU A 161 7.22 20.04 -12.50
N PRO A 162 7.02 20.95 -13.47
CA PRO A 162 5.90 21.88 -13.46
C PRO A 162 4.54 21.15 -13.45
N ALA A 163 3.67 21.51 -12.50
CA ALA A 163 2.35 20.89 -12.33
C ALA A 163 1.19 21.70 -12.93
N ALA A 164 1.41 22.98 -13.27
CA ALA A 164 0.34 23.91 -13.64
C ALA A 164 -0.48 23.47 -14.86
N GLU A 165 0.17 22.87 -15.87
CA GLU A 165 -0.53 22.37 -17.05
C GLU A 165 -1.44 21.18 -16.73
N LEU A 166 -1.05 20.32 -15.79
CA LEU A 166 -1.85 19.18 -15.39
C LEU A 166 -2.98 19.56 -14.42
N VAL A 167 -2.82 20.64 -13.64
CA VAL A 167 -3.96 21.24 -12.89
C VAL A 167 -5.02 21.72 -13.87
N ARG A 168 -4.62 22.41 -14.95
CA ARG A 168 -5.53 22.80 -16.04
C ARG A 168 -6.20 21.61 -16.72
N THR A 169 -5.50 20.47 -16.83
CA THR A 169 -6.12 19.23 -17.31
C THR A 169 -7.29 18.79 -16.42
N MET A 170 -7.16 18.83 -15.09
CA MET A 170 -8.30 18.53 -14.21
C MET A 170 -9.45 19.51 -14.41
N GLU A 171 -9.16 20.82 -14.46
CA GLU A 171 -10.17 21.85 -14.69
C GLU A 171 -10.93 21.63 -16.01
N SER A 172 -10.24 21.14 -17.05
CA SER A 172 -10.84 20.87 -18.35
C SER A 172 -11.89 19.75 -18.34
N PHE A 173 -11.79 18.82 -17.39
CA PHE A 173 -12.75 17.72 -17.21
C PHE A 173 -14.03 18.18 -16.50
N ALA A 174 -13.99 19.33 -15.81
CA ALA A 174 -15.18 19.92 -15.23
C ALA A 174 -16.14 20.44 -16.32
N GLY A 175 -17.43 20.25 -16.11
CA GLY A 175 -18.48 20.86 -16.94
C GLY A 175 -18.74 22.33 -16.59
N PRO A 176 -19.74 22.98 -17.21
CA PRO A 176 -20.13 24.36 -16.90
C PRO A 176 -20.49 24.60 -15.43
N GLY A 177 -20.97 23.56 -14.74
CA GLY A 177 -21.24 23.59 -13.30
C GLY A 177 -20.02 23.45 -12.41
N LEU A 178 -18.80 23.37 -12.98
CA LEU A 178 -17.53 23.19 -12.28
C LEU A 178 -17.42 21.90 -11.43
N MET A 179 -18.26 20.90 -11.73
CA MET A 179 -18.27 19.62 -11.04
C MET A 179 -17.25 18.67 -11.67
N LEU A 180 -16.27 18.22 -10.88
CA LEU A 180 -15.44 17.05 -11.19
C LEU A 180 -16.22 15.76 -10.90
N SER A 181 -16.37 14.90 -11.91
CA SER A 181 -17.02 13.60 -11.79
C SER A 181 -16.06 12.52 -11.30
N GLU A 182 -16.63 11.38 -10.90
CA GLU A 182 -15.89 10.16 -10.64
C GLU A 182 -15.23 9.64 -11.91
N GLN A 183 -15.99 9.56 -13.01
CA GLN A 183 -15.51 9.12 -14.30
C GLN A 183 -15.83 10.12 -15.40
N ILE A 184 -15.00 10.12 -16.45
CA ILE A 184 -15.24 10.85 -17.69
C ILE A 184 -15.30 9.90 -18.87
N TRP A 185 -16.17 10.21 -19.83
CA TRP A 185 -16.32 9.43 -21.04
C TRP A 185 -15.07 9.52 -21.89
N ASP A 186 -14.59 8.37 -22.35
CA ASP A 186 -13.37 8.27 -23.13
C ASP A 186 -13.58 7.67 -24.53
N GLY A 187 -14.81 7.29 -24.88
CA GLY A 187 -15.17 6.90 -26.24
C GLY A 187 -15.43 8.10 -27.17
N PRO A 188 -15.77 7.84 -28.44
CA PRO A 188 -16.34 8.87 -29.34
C PRO A 188 -17.61 9.48 -28.76
N ASP A 189 -17.93 10.72 -29.14
CA ASP A 189 -19.16 11.38 -28.72
C ASP A 189 -20.40 10.55 -29.08
N LEU A 190 -21.30 10.39 -28.12
CA LEU A 190 -22.62 9.78 -28.27
C LEU A 190 -23.69 10.79 -27.81
N PRO A 191 -24.05 11.79 -28.64
CA PRO A 191 -24.99 12.84 -28.27
C PRO A 191 -26.36 12.31 -27.82
N ALA A 192 -26.82 11.20 -28.43
CA ALA A 192 -28.08 10.53 -28.05
C ALA A 192 -28.06 9.94 -26.63
N ARG A 193 -26.88 9.80 -26.02
CA ARG A 193 -26.66 9.36 -24.64
C ARG A 193 -26.16 10.49 -23.74
N GLY A 194 -25.94 11.69 -24.27
CA GLY A 194 -25.33 12.80 -23.54
C GLY A 194 -23.86 12.57 -23.16
N LEU A 195 -23.19 11.60 -23.79
CA LEU A 195 -21.78 11.29 -23.51
C LEU A 195 -20.88 12.03 -24.51
N TYR A 196 -19.93 12.80 -23.99
CA TYR A 196 -18.98 13.57 -24.78
C TYR A 196 -17.56 13.31 -24.29
N THR A 197 -16.62 13.12 -25.21
CA THR A 197 -15.23 12.78 -24.89
C THR A 197 -14.63 13.79 -23.91
N GLY A 198 -14.16 13.29 -22.76
CA GLY A 198 -13.57 14.08 -21.68
C GLY A 198 -14.55 14.83 -20.79
N ARG A 199 -15.85 14.56 -20.89
CA ARG A 199 -16.89 15.07 -19.99
C ARG A 199 -17.39 13.99 -19.05
N ALA A 200 -18.03 14.41 -17.96
CA ALA A 200 -18.67 13.51 -17.03
C ALA A 200 -19.56 12.49 -17.76
N ASN A 201 -19.46 11.22 -17.38
CA ASN A 201 -20.33 10.15 -17.83
C ASN A 201 -21.51 9.97 -16.85
N GLY A 202 -22.15 8.80 -16.83
CA GLY A 202 -23.28 8.50 -15.95
C GLY A 202 -22.92 8.17 -14.49
N SER A 203 -21.62 8.20 -14.14
CA SER A 203 -21.14 7.99 -12.76
C SER A 203 -21.42 9.20 -11.84
N ALA A 204 -21.00 9.11 -10.58
CA ALA A 204 -21.20 10.17 -9.61
C ALA A 204 -20.56 11.51 -10.06
N ALA A 205 -21.37 12.58 -10.12
CA ALA A 205 -20.92 13.93 -10.41
C ALA A 205 -21.75 14.94 -9.59
N PRO A 206 -21.15 15.67 -8.63
CA PRO A 206 -19.73 15.67 -8.27
C PRO A 206 -19.28 14.43 -7.49
N LEU A 207 -18.00 14.05 -7.66
CA LEU A 207 -17.30 13.18 -6.72
C LEU A 207 -16.52 14.03 -5.71
N GLY A 208 -16.84 13.90 -4.42
CA GLY A 208 -16.17 14.63 -3.34
C GLY A 208 -14.65 14.38 -3.28
N TRP A 209 -14.21 13.14 -3.53
CA TRP A 209 -12.79 12.78 -3.58
C TRP A 209 -12.05 13.50 -4.71
N ALA A 210 -12.61 13.57 -5.93
CA ALA A 210 -11.99 14.30 -7.04
C ALA A 210 -11.81 15.79 -6.73
N HIS A 211 -12.80 16.41 -6.06
CA HIS A 211 -12.69 17.81 -5.61
C HIS A 211 -11.67 17.98 -4.49
N ALA A 212 -11.60 17.05 -3.54
CA ALA A 212 -10.61 17.09 -2.47
C ALA A 212 -9.18 17.01 -3.02
N GLU A 213 -8.91 16.11 -3.98
CA GLU A 213 -7.59 16.05 -4.62
C GLU A 213 -7.27 17.32 -5.41
N TYR A 214 -8.24 17.88 -6.13
CA TYR A 214 -8.04 19.16 -6.82
C TYR A 214 -7.65 20.29 -5.86
N LEU A 215 -8.37 20.44 -4.74
CA LEU A 215 -8.04 21.45 -3.72
C LEU A 215 -6.66 21.21 -3.10
N GLN A 216 -6.28 19.94 -2.88
CA GLN A 216 -4.96 19.60 -2.39
C GLN A 216 -3.85 19.94 -3.40
N LEU A 217 -4.08 19.78 -4.70
CA LEU A 217 -3.13 20.22 -5.72
C LEU A 217 -2.94 21.74 -5.71
N LEU A 218 -4.03 22.50 -5.57
CA LEU A 218 -3.93 23.96 -5.47
C LEU A 218 -3.13 24.36 -4.23
N ALA A 219 -3.40 23.74 -3.08
CA ALA A 219 -2.64 23.97 -1.86
C ALA A 219 -1.16 23.58 -2.03
N MET A 220 -0.88 22.46 -2.70
CA MET A 220 0.48 21.99 -2.98
C MET A 220 1.27 23.00 -3.84
N VAL A 221 0.64 23.52 -4.90
CA VAL A 221 1.24 24.55 -5.77
C VAL A 221 1.45 25.85 -4.99
N ALA A 222 0.45 26.30 -4.23
CA ALA A 222 0.52 27.55 -3.48
C ALA A 222 1.59 27.53 -2.38
N LEU A 223 1.76 26.39 -1.70
CA LEU A 223 2.73 26.23 -0.61
C LEU A 223 4.10 25.75 -1.10
N ALA A 224 4.25 25.44 -2.39
CA ALA A 224 5.43 24.77 -2.94
C ALA A 224 5.85 23.52 -2.14
N GLY A 225 4.88 22.72 -1.69
CA GLY A 225 5.11 21.60 -0.76
C GLY A 225 3.93 20.65 -0.65
N PHE A 226 4.07 19.60 0.15
CA PHE A 226 3.04 18.56 0.31
C PHE A 226 2.38 18.69 1.70
N PRO A 227 1.26 19.40 1.84
CA PRO A 227 0.65 19.65 3.15
C PRO A 227 0.10 18.38 3.82
N ASP A 228 -0.22 17.36 3.03
CA ASP A 228 -0.79 16.08 3.48
C ASP A 228 0.24 14.95 3.62
N ILE A 229 1.55 15.24 3.49
CA ILE A 229 2.57 14.22 3.69
C ILE A 229 2.68 13.82 5.17
N VAL A 230 2.74 12.52 5.45
CA VAL A 230 2.94 12.00 6.81
C VAL A 230 4.42 12.14 7.19
N LEU A 231 4.77 13.29 7.79
CA LEU A 231 6.16 13.64 8.11
C LEU A 231 6.92 12.57 8.92
N PRO A 232 6.33 11.94 9.97
CA PRO A 232 7.00 10.85 10.68
C PRO A 232 7.44 9.69 9.76
N ALA A 233 6.56 9.26 8.84
CA ALA A 233 6.86 8.19 7.90
C ALA A 233 7.94 8.62 6.89
N ARG A 234 7.84 9.84 6.34
CA ARG A 234 8.86 10.41 5.45
C ARG A 234 10.24 10.42 6.09
N ARG A 235 10.36 10.99 7.30
CA ARG A 235 11.61 11.06 8.06
C ARG A 235 12.22 9.68 8.27
N ARG A 236 11.37 8.69 8.60
CA ARG A 236 11.80 7.33 8.90
C ARG A 236 12.21 6.51 7.68
N TYR A 237 11.56 6.70 6.53
CA TYR A 237 11.72 5.79 5.38
C TYR A 237 12.42 6.40 4.17
N THR A 238 12.55 7.72 4.10
CA THR A 238 13.18 8.39 2.95
C THR A 238 14.33 9.34 3.30
N GLU A 239 14.47 9.72 4.58
CA GLU A 239 15.50 10.66 5.04
C GLU A 239 16.61 9.99 5.87
N VAL A 240 16.43 8.72 6.26
CA VAL A 240 17.44 7.90 6.94
C VAL A 240 17.69 6.60 6.18
N PRO A 241 18.82 5.93 6.41
CA PRO A 241 19.09 4.62 5.81
C PRO A 241 18.02 3.58 6.14
N PRO A 242 17.77 2.61 5.23
CA PRO A 242 16.88 1.48 5.49
C PRO A 242 17.25 0.75 6.78
N GLN A 243 16.23 0.34 7.52
CA GLN A 243 16.37 -0.42 8.75
C GLN A 243 16.37 -1.93 8.46
N GLU A 244 16.89 -2.74 9.38
CA GLU A 244 16.80 -4.21 9.33
C GLU A 244 15.85 -4.74 10.42
N PRO A 245 14.53 -4.57 10.26
CA PRO A 245 13.56 -4.94 11.28
C PRO A 245 13.47 -6.45 11.52
N ALA A 246 12.98 -6.85 12.69
CA ALA A 246 12.55 -8.23 12.90
C ALA A 246 11.36 -8.55 11.99
N PHE A 247 11.22 -9.81 11.58
CA PHE A 247 10.00 -10.28 10.96
C PHE A 247 8.96 -10.50 12.05
N VAL A 248 7.77 -9.93 11.88
CA VAL A 248 6.68 -10.09 12.85
C VAL A 248 5.74 -11.18 12.36
N TRP A 249 5.66 -12.27 13.12
CA TRP A 249 4.74 -13.38 12.93
C TRP A 249 3.53 -13.22 13.84
N SER A 250 2.34 -13.57 13.36
CA SER A 250 1.15 -13.71 14.20
C SER A 250 0.28 -14.86 13.70
N HIS A 251 -0.67 -15.33 14.50
CA HIS A 251 -1.62 -16.37 14.06
C HIS A 251 -2.42 -15.99 12.82
N LYS A 252 -2.55 -14.69 12.50
CA LYS A 252 -3.19 -14.19 11.28
C LYS A 252 -2.20 -13.91 10.14
N HIS A 253 -0.90 -13.97 10.42
CA HIS A 253 0.20 -13.70 9.48
C HIS A 253 1.28 -14.77 9.65
N GLN A 254 0.96 -15.98 9.23
CA GLN A 254 1.76 -17.18 9.47
C GLN A 254 2.82 -17.39 8.38
N ILE A 255 3.75 -16.44 8.26
CA ILE A 255 4.88 -16.60 7.34
C ILE A 255 5.67 -17.88 7.68
N THR A 256 6.12 -18.57 6.64
CA THR A 256 6.92 -19.78 6.71
C THR A 256 8.36 -19.56 6.27
N LYS A 257 8.68 -18.35 5.78
CA LYS A 257 10.03 -17.97 5.37
C LYS A 257 10.53 -16.73 6.11
N LEU A 258 11.79 -16.78 6.51
CA LEU A 258 12.50 -15.70 7.20
C LEU A 258 13.83 -15.43 6.49
N LEU A 259 14.16 -14.17 6.23
CA LEU A 259 15.47 -13.85 5.65
C LEU A 259 16.62 -14.16 6.63
N ALA A 260 17.69 -14.74 6.12
CA ALA A 260 18.90 -15.01 6.91
C ALA A 260 19.43 -13.75 7.63
N GLY A 261 19.93 -13.94 8.85
CA GLY A 261 20.44 -12.85 9.70
C GLY A 261 19.37 -11.99 10.38
N ARG A 262 18.08 -12.17 10.06
CA ARG A 262 16.99 -11.38 10.66
C ARG A 262 16.43 -12.02 11.93
N ARG A 263 15.98 -11.17 12.84
CA ARG A 263 15.26 -11.56 14.08
C ARG A 263 13.82 -11.95 13.77
N PHE A 264 13.23 -12.78 14.62
CA PHE A 264 11.85 -13.25 14.50
C PHE A 264 11.06 -12.86 15.76
N LYS A 265 10.04 -12.01 15.59
CA LYS A 265 9.09 -11.62 16.63
C LYS A 265 7.81 -12.41 16.49
N VAL A 266 7.40 -13.09 17.54
CA VAL A 266 6.09 -13.74 17.60
C VAL A 266 5.14 -12.85 18.39
N GLN A 267 4.05 -12.43 17.76
CA GLN A 267 2.95 -11.73 18.40
C GLN A 267 1.87 -12.72 18.84
N LEU A 268 1.73 -12.91 20.14
CA LEU A 268 0.72 -13.73 20.78
C LEU A 268 -0.55 -12.91 21.09
N PRO A 269 -1.75 -13.52 21.01
CA PRO A 269 -3.00 -12.84 21.31
C PRO A 269 -3.29 -12.70 22.82
N ARG A 270 -2.51 -13.38 23.67
CA ARG A 270 -2.69 -13.47 25.13
C ARG A 270 -1.33 -13.63 25.83
N PRO A 271 -1.22 -13.35 27.15
CA PRO A 271 0.01 -13.59 27.89
C PRO A 271 0.46 -15.05 27.80
N GLY A 272 1.76 -15.26 27.60
CA GLY A 272 2.36 -16.58 27.49
C GLY A 272 3.82 -16.49 27.05
N SER A 273 4.40 -17.64 26.74
CA SER A 273 5.77 -17.76 26.27
C SER A 273 5.84 -18.47 24.92
N VAL A 274 6.95 -18.24 24.22
CA VAL A 274 7.30 -18.95 22.99
C VAL A 274 8.37 -19.97 23.31
N HIS A 275 8.00 -21.23 23.15
CA HIS A 275 8.90 -22.37 23.25
C HIS A 275 9.40 -22.71 21.84
N TYR A 276 10.72 -22.74 21.63
CA TYR A 276 11.30 -22.91 20.30
C TYR A 276 12.49 -23.87 20.29
N SER A 277 12.78 -24.43 19.12
CA SER A 277 13.93 -25.30 18.89
C SER A 277 14.53 -25.07 17.50
N PHE A 278 15.86 -25.18 17.43
CA PHE A 278 16.65 -25.09 16.21
C PHE A 278 17.17 -26.45 15.71
N ASP A 279 16.87 -27.54 16.42
CA ASP A 279 17.46 -28.88 16.21
C ASP A 279 16.44 -30.03 16.37
N GLY A 280 15.18 -29.77 15.99
CA GLY A 280 14.13 -30.78 16.00
C GLY A 280 13.69 -31.21 17.41
N TRP A 281 13.71 -30.27 18.37
CA TRP A 281 13.38 -30.47 19.79
C TRP A 281 14.40 -31.30 20.58
N THR A 282 15.63 -31.48 20.07
CA THR A 282 16.72 -32.07 20.86
C THR A 282 17.12 -31.12 21.99
N THR A 283 17.22 -29.83 21.67
CA THR A 283 17.32 -28.73 22.63
C THR A 283 16.20 -27.72 22.37
N PHE A 284 15.86 -26.94 23.39
CA PHE A 284 14.84 -25.93 23.31
C PHE A 284 15.23 -24.69 24.13
N GLY A 285 14.56 -23.59 23.81
CA GLY A 285 14.56 -22.38 24.62
C GLY A 285 13.15 -21.84 24.80
N ASP A 286 12.97 -21.05 25.84
CA ASP A 286 11.72 -20.37 26.15
C ASP A 286 11.97 -18.85 26.17
N VAL A 287 11.06 -18.09 25.57
CA VAL A 287 11.04 -16.63 25.64
C VAL A 287 9.67 -16.18 26.13
N GLU A 288 9.64 -15.56 27.31
CA GLU A 288 8.43 -14.92 27.84
C GLU A 288 8.04 -13.74 26.95
N ALA A 289 6.75 -13.66 26.60
CA ALA A 289 6.24 -12.59 25.77
C ALA A 289 5.93 -11.35 26.62
N VAL A 290 6.37 -10.19 26.16
CA VAL A 290 6.16 -8.90 26.84
C VAL A 290 4.86 -8.26 26.37
N ASP A 291 4.06 -7.75 27.31
CA ASP A 291 2.83 -7.02 26.99
C ASP A 291 3.15 -5.74 26.21
N THR A 292 2.51 -5.56 25.06
CA THR A 292 2.67 -4.38 24.21
C THR A 292 1.80 -3.20 24.62
N THR A 293 0.94 -3.37 25.63
CA THR A 293 -0.16 -2.47 26.05
C THR A 293 -1.22 -2.22 24.98
N LEU A 294 -1.16 -2.94 23.86
CA LEU A 294 -2.08 -2.86 22.72
C LEU A 294 -2.98 -4.11 22.58
N GLY A 295 -3.07 -4.92 23.64
CA GLY A 295 -3.81 -6.19 23.62
C GLY A 295 -3.09 -7.31 22.86
N ALA A 296 -1.76 -7.24 22.78
CA ALA A 296 -0.90 -8.26 22.21
C ALA A 296 0.38 -8.42 23.04
N TRP A 297 0.96 -9.62 23.02
CA TRP A 297 2.23 -9.92 23.70
C TRP A 297 3.26 -10.32 22.67
N VAL A 298 4.52 -9.94 22.86
CA VAL A 298 5.56 -10.16 21.87
C VAL A 298 6.80 -10.84 22.45
N ALA A 299 7.25 -11.91 21.80
CA ALA A 299 8.47 -12.63 22.15
C ALA A 299 9.50 -12.53 21.01
N ASP A 300 10.76 -12.25 21.36
CA ASP A 300 11.89 -12.14 20.43
C ASP A 300 12.67 -13.46 20.37
N VAL A 301 12.48 -14.24 19.31
CA VAL A 301 13.24 -15.47 19.07
C VAL A 301 14.58 -15.13 18.41
N PRO A 302 15.73 -15.61 18.92
CA PRO A 302 17.07 -15.20 18.47
C PRO A 302 17.52 -15.90 17.17
N THR A 303 16.70 -15.82 16.12
CA THR A 303 16.92 -16.48 14.81
C THR A 303 18.04 -15.87 13.97
N HIS A 304 18.54 -14.67 14.33
CA HIS A 304 19.61 -13.97 13.61
C HIS A 304 20.92 -14.76 13.51
N LYS A 305 21.08 -15.83 14.30
CA LYS A 305 22.24 -16.72 14.31
C LYS A 305 22.13 -17.86 13.29
N LEU A 306 20.95 -18.06 12.68
CA LEU A 306 20.69 -19.16 11.77
C LEU A 306 21.10 -18.79 10.34
N GLY A 307 21.75 -19.74 9.66
CA GLY A 307 22.15 -19.61 8.26
C GLY A 307 21.04 -19.99 7.28
N PRO A 308 21.16 -19.63 5.99
CA PRO A 308 20.23 -20.05 4.94
C PRO A 308 20.04 -21.57 4.90
N GLY A 309 18.80 -22.01 4.68
CA GLY A 309 18.41 -23.43 4.63
C GLY A 309 18.14 -24.07 6.00
N ALA A 310 18.46 -23.39 7.11
CA ALA A 310 18.05 -23.84 8.43
C ALA A 310 16.52 -23.75 8.59
N THR A 311 15.95 -24.65 9.37
CA THR A 311 14.53 -24.60 9.77
C THR A 311 14.46 -24.60 11.28
N PHE A 312 13.56 -23.80 11.85
CA PHE A 312 13.25 -23.84 13.26
C PHE A 312 11.77 -24.07 13.50
N ALA A 313 11.45 -24.66 14.64
CA ALA A 313 10.09 -24.88 15.09
C ALA A 313 9.81 -24.13 16.39
N TRP A 314 8.56 -23.74 16.59
CA TRP A 314 8.13 -23.14 17.85
C TRP A 314 6.64 -23.43 18.14
N THR A 315 6.24 -23.27 19.39
CA THR A 315 4.84 -23.36 19.85
C THR A 315 4.62 -22.38 21.00
N ALA A 316 3.38 -21.91 21.19
CA ALA A 316 3.04 -21.09 22.35
C ALA A 316 2.69 -21.92 23.58
N HIS A 317 3.12 -21.47 24.75
CA HIS A 317 2.66 -21.96 26.04
C HIS A 317 1.92 -20.84 26.77
N TYR A 318 0.64 -21.07 27.08
CA TYR A 318 -0.21 -20.12 27.80
C TYR A 318 -0.45 -20.61 29.24
N GLY A 319 -1.00 -19.74 30.09
CA GLY A 319 -1.41 -20.14 31.44
C GLY A 319 -2.46 -21.27 31.47
N THR A 320 -3.19 -21.49 30.37
CA THR A 320 -4.14 -22.60 30.19
C THR A 320 -3.49 -23.88 29.64
N GLY A 321 -2.18 -23.88 29.41
CA GLY A 321 -1.42 -24.98 28.82
C GLY A 321 -0.90 -24.69 27.41
N TRP A 322 -0.35 -25.73 26.80
CA TRP A 322 0.23 -25.70 25.46
C TRP A 322 -0.81 -25.42 24.37
N GLU A 323 -0.39 -24.69 23.33
CA GLU A 323 -1.19 -24.46 22.13
C GLU A 323 -1.48 -25.75 21.34
N GLY A 324 -0.62 -26.76 21.49
CA GLY A 324 -0.80 -28.08 20.89
C GLY A 324 -0.47 -28.16 19.40
N ILE A 325 0.11 -27.10 18.82
CA ILE A 325 0.54 -27.03 17.43
C ILE A 325 1.96 -26.48 17.37
N ASN A 326 2.80 -27.10 16.55
CA ASN A 326 4.13 -26.60 16.22
C ASN A 326 4.09 -25.86 14.89
N TYR A 327 4.61 -24.64 14.87
CA TYR A 327 4.85 -23.85 13.67
C TYR A 327 6.30 -24.05 13.22
N SER A 328 6.52 -24.07 11.90
CA SER A 328 7.84 -24.26 11.31
C SER A 328 8.16 -23.12 10.34
N VAL A 329 9.39 -22.62 10.40
CA VAL A 329 9.86 -21.49 9.58
C VAL A 329 11.25 -21.83 9.03
N THR A 330 11.43 -21.60 7.73
CA THR A 330 12.68 -21.82 7.01
C THR A 330 13.42 -20.51 6.77
N ILE A 331 14.73 -20.52 6.98
CA ILE A 331 15.62 -19.41 6.70
C ILE A 331 15.96 -19.41 5.21
N VAL A 332 15.70 -18.32 4.51
CA VAL A 332 15.91 -18.15 3.05
C VAL A 332 16.91 -17.05 2.71
#